data_AF-A0A948GFC2-F1
#
_entry.id   AF-A0A948GFC2-F1
#
_cell.length_a   1.000
_cell.length_b   1.000
_cell.length_c   1.000
_cell.angle_alpha   90.00
_cell.angle_beta   90.00
_cell.angle_gamma   90.00
#
_symmetry.space_group_name_H-M   'P 1'
#
loop_
_entity.id
_entity.type
_entity.pdbx_description
1 polymer ?
#
loop_
_entity_poly.entity_id
_entity_poly.type
_entity_poly.pdbx_seq_one_letter_code
_entity_poly.pdbx_strand_id
1 'polypeptide(L)'
;MEEALLLLDESQKSWVNGELEDALQMLDQAYAILLDTNGNPDIMRQKDDLRLMISKRILAIYNSHQSVANGKRGEIPIVSNPDVEKEIRRFQTVERDFFVASYQRSMIYRPVILRELKKAGLPEELSWLPLVESGYKINALSSARALGLWQFIPSTGYKYGLNRDDWIDERMDVEKSTRAAIDYFKDLHAMFGDWLTVLAGYNCGEGRVMRTIASQHINYLDRFWDLYQRLPYETARYVPRFVATLLIVRDPQKYGIDLGSGDPKTDILSYEVAEINRRMRLQDIAQKLETPEETIYILNAELRHRMTPDRPYKLKVPIEKAELLLKMVSEIPLGEKPRASSRTVRGVSIKHKVRYGETLTSIADKYKTSVAAIRSANRLSNKRLMAGQRLNVPVRSAKASGPAEKANKSGRAMNHRVQKGDTLSSLSVKYGVPVAEIRKINDLKNDTLNIGQTLQLATGNEEETQAKERKRAEIPGKKEKTKPGTNPVPGKVPESTAPKQYKVEKGDSLNRIARENNIPLERLLKLNRMGQKEIIHPGQVILVQ
;
A
#
# COMPACT_ATOMS: atom_id res chain seq x y z
N MET A 1 -13.16 28.13 -31.76
CA MET A 1 -11.74 27.88 -31.34
C MET A 1 -10.91 29.12 -31.62
N GLU A 2 -10.93 29.67 -32.84
CA GLU A 2 -10.31 30.97 -33.16
C GLU A 2 -10.82 32.10 -32.25
N GLU A 3 -12.13 32.16 -32.01
CA GLU A 3 -12.75 33.13 -31.09
C GLU A 3 -12.21 33.03 -29.65
N ALA A 4 -12.03 31.80 -29.13
CA ALA A 4 -11.47 31.59 -27.80
C ALA A 4 -9.97 31.96 -27.73
N LEU A 5 -9.22 31.81 -28.82
CA LEU A 5 -7.82 32.24 -28.91
C LEU A 5 -7.70 33.76 -28.96
N LEU A 6 -8.64 34.43 -29.64
CA LEU A 6 -8.71 35.89 -29.72
C LEU A 6 -8.98 36.50 -28.34
N LEU A 7 -9.99 35.98 -27.63
CA LEU A 7 -10.29 36.38 -26.24
C LEU A 7 -9.11 36.15 -25.28
N LEU A 8 -8.31 35.10 -25.49
CA LEU A 8 -7.10 34.84 -24.71
C LEU A 8 -5.97 35.83 -24.98
N ASP A 9 -5.82 36.31 -26.22
CA ASP A 9 -4.85 37.36 -26.57
C ASP A 9 -5.30 38.74 -26.05
N GLU A 10 -6.60 39.04 -26.15
CA GLU A 10 -7.19 40.26 -25.61
C GLU A 10 -7.10 40.31 -24.08
N SER A 11 -7.40 39.20 -23.39
CA SER A 11 -7.26 39.13 -21.93
C SER A 11 -5.83 39.40 -21.49
N GLN A 12 -4.83 39.04 -22.30
CA GLN A 12 -3.43 39.34 -21.99
C GLN A 12 -3.13 40.82 -22.07
N LYS A 13 -3.69 41.52 -23.05
CA LYS A 13 -3.51 42.96 -23.21
C LYS A 13 -4.13 43.69 -22.01
N SER A 14 -5.36 43.34 -21.64
CA SER A 14 -6.03 43.89 -20.44
C SER A 14 -5.24 43.59 -19.17
N TRP A 15 -4.71 42.37 -19.01
CA TRP A 15 -3.89 42.05 -17.83
C TRP A 15 -2.60 42.90 -17.77
N VAL A 16 -1.89 43.06 -18.88
CA VAL A 16 -0.67 43.91 -18.95
C VAL A 16 -0.99 45.38 -18.66
N ASN A 17 -2.18 45.84 -19.03
CA ASN A 17 -2.67 47.20 -18.76
C ASN A 17 -3.20 47.40 -17.34
N GLY A 18 -3.28 46.34 -16.52
CA GLY A 18 -3.81 46.39 -15.15
C GLY A 18 -5.34 46.30 -15.04
N GLU A 19 -6.03 46.00 -16.14
CA GLU A 19 -7.48 45.84 -16.23
C GLU A 19 -7.87 44.38 -15.88
N LEU A 20 -7.79 44.05 -14.58
CA LEU A 20 -7.87 42.66 -14.11
C LEU A 20 -9.28 42.05 -14.23
N GLU A 21 -10.34 42.83 -13.98
CA GLU A 21 -11.72 42.36 -14.12
C GLU A 21 -12.06 42.06 -15.59
N ASP A 22 -11.66 42.94 -16.50
CA ASP A 22 -11.86 42.75 -17.95
C ASP A 22 -11.08 41.53 -18.46
N ALA A 23 -9.84 41.35 -18.00
CA ALA A 23 -9.04 40.18 -18.33
C ALA A 23 -9.68 38.87 -17.84
N LEU A 24 -10.26 38.84 -16.64
CA LEU A 24 -10.98 37.68 -16.12
C LEU A 24 -12.26 37.41 -16.91
N GLN A 25 -13.04 38.44 -17.21
CA GLN A 25 -14.28 38.30 -17.97
C GLN A 25 -14.03 37.72 -19.38
N MET A 26 -12.98 38.18 -20.06
CA MET A 26 -12.57 37.64 -21.37
C MET A 26 -12.14 36.17 -21.27
N LEU A 27 -11.42 35.78 -20.22
CA LEU A 27 -11.02 34.39 -20.00
C LEU A 27 -12.21 33.48 -19.68
N ASP A 28 -13.19 33.96 -18.91
CA ASP A 28 -14.43 33.24 -18.63
C ASP A 28 -15.27 33.04 -19.91
N GLN A 29 -15.36 34.08 -20.76
CA GLN A 29 -16.00 33.97 -22.08
C GLN A 29 -15.28 32.97 -22.98
N ALA A 30 -13.94 33.03 -23.04
CA ALA A 30 -13.13 32.08 -23.79
C ALA A 30 -13.36 30.64 -23.32
N TYR A 31 -13.47 30.45 -22.01
CA TYR A 31 -13.73 29.15 -21.39
C TYR A 31 -15.13 28.63 -21.74
N ALA A 32 -16.16 29.48 -21.65
CA ALA A 32 -17.54 29.13 -21.96
C ALA A 32 -17.70 28.63 -23.41
N ILE A 33 -17.06 29.30 -24.37
CA ILE A 33 -17.04 28.90 -25.80
C ILE A 33 -16.49 27.48 -25.98
N LEU A 34 -15.52 27.07 -25.13
CA LEU A 34 -14.92 25.75 -25.22
C LEU A 34 -15.79 24.65 -24.62
N LEU A 35 -16.79 24.96 -23.77
CA LEU A 35 -17.68 23.97 -23.18
C LEU A 35 -18.74 23.43 -24.18
N ASP A 36 -19.10 24.21 -25.20
CA ASP A 36 -20.30 23.97 -26.03
C ASP A 36 -20.07 23.19 -27.35
N THR A 37 -18.90 22.55 -27.55
CA THR A 37 -18.57 21.98 -28.87
C THR A 37 -18.19 20.50 -28.83
N ASN A 38 -19.10 19.62 -29.29
CA ASN A 38 -18.87 18.19 -29.46
C ASN A 38 -18.28 17.85 -30.85
N GLY A 39 -17.17 17.09 -30.90
CA GLY A 39 -16.57 16.59 -32.15
C GLY A 39 -15.11 16.12 -32.05
N ASN A 40 -14.65 15.36 -33.06
CA ASN A 40 -13.31 14.79 -33.38
C ASN A 40 -12.23 14.72 -32.24
N PRO A 41 -11.65 13.54 -31.91
CA PRO A 41 -10.62 13.37 -30.87
C PRO A 41 -9.43 14.34 -30.89
N ASP A 42 -8.93 14.73 -32.08
CA ASP A 42 -7.80 15.68 -32.17
C ASP A 42 -8.21 17.10 -31.80
N ILE A 43 -9.44 17.49 -32.16
CA ILE A 43 -10.07 18.76 -31.73
C ILE A 43 -10.31 18.72 -30.21
N MET A 44 -10.65 17.56 -29.66
CA MET A 44 -10.85 17.37 -28.22
C MET A 44 -9.55 17.62 -27.44
N ARG A 45 -8.40 17.11 -27.91
CA ARG A 45 -7.09 17.35 -27.27
C ARG A 45 -6.67 18.81 -27.33
N GLN A 46 -6.82 19.47 -28.49
CA GLN A 46 -6.51 20.90 -28.64
C GLN A 46 -7.39 21.77 -27.74
N LYS A 47 -8.66 21.41 -27.56
CA LYS A 47 -9.56 22.07 -26.61
C LYS A 47 -9.12 21.90 -25.16
N ASP A 48 -8.73 20.69 -24.77
CA ASP A 48 -8.25 20.42 -23.41
C ASP A 48 -6.96 21.20 -23.11
N ASP A 49 -6.05 21.30 -24.08
CA ASP A 49 -4.83 22.11 -23.95
C ASP A 49 -5.15 23.61 -23.81
N LEU A 50 -6.12 24.11 -24.58
CA LEU A 50 -6.54 25.51 -24.51
C LEU A 50 -7.30 25.83 -23.21
N ARG A 51 -8.19 24.94 -22.75
CA ARG A 51 -8.84 25.05 -21.43
C ARG A 51 -7.81 25.09 -20.32
N LEU A 52 -6.80 24.21 -20.37
CA LEU A 52 -5.70 24.19 -19.41
C LEU A 52 -4.92 25.52 -19.42
N MET A 53 -4.70 26.12 -20.60
CA MET A 53 -4.03 27.42 -20.73
C MET A 53 -4.87 28.56 -20.14
N ILE A 54 -6.17 28.60 -20.44
CA ILE A 54 -7.13 29.57 -19.89
C ILE A 54 -7.17 29.46 -18.36
N SER A 55 -7.34 28.25 -17.82
CA SER A 55 -7.33 28.01 -16.36
C SER A 55 -6.02 28.50 -15.72
N LYS A 56 -4.85 28.20 -16.30
CA LYS A 56 -3.56 28.73 -15.81
C LYS A 56 -3.54 30.26 -15.75
N ARG A 57 -4.12 30.93 -16.76
CA ARG A 57 -4.14 32.40 -16.86
C ARG A 57 -5.07 33.01 -15.81
N ILE A 58 -6.28 32.47 -15.69
CA ILE A 58 -7.25 32.86 -14.66
C ILE A 58 -6.61 32.78 -13.28
N LEU A 59 -5.98 31.65 -12.97
CA LEU A 59 -5.34 31.42 -11.69
C LEU A 59 -4.16 32.38 -11.43
N ALA A 60 -3.35 32.68 -12.45
CA ALA A 60 -2.29 33.68 -12.35
C ALA A 60 -2.84 35.09 -12.02
N ILE A 61 -3.98 35.47 -12.61
CA ILE A 61 -4.63 36.77 -12.34
C ILE A 61 -5.20 36.80 -10.92
N TYR A 62 -5.93 35.78 -10.48
CA TYR A 62 -6.40 35.66 -9.09
C TYR A 62 -5.25 35.72 -8.07
N ASN A 63 -4.13 35.06 -8.35
CA ASN A 63 -2.96 35.05 -7.48
C ASN A 63 -2.29 36.42 -7.39
N SER A 64 -2.29 37.20 -8.48
CA SER A 64 -1.77 38.58 -8.49
C SER A 64 -2.57 39.51 -7.57
N HIS A 65 -3.85 39.21 -7.34
CA HIS A 65 -4.71 39.91 -6.38
C HIS A 65 -4.43 39.53 -4.93
N GLN A 66 -4.09 38.26 -4.66
CA GLN A 66 -3.91 37.75 -3.30
C GLN A 66 -2.50 38.00 -2.73
N SER A 67 -1.49 38.28 -3.57
CA SER A 67 -0.08 38.43 -3.15
C SER A 67 0.26 39.65 -2.28
N VAL A 68 -0.72 40.41 -1.78
CA VAL A 68 -0.50 41.58 -0.90
C VAL A 68 -0.54 41.22 0.59
N ALA A 69 -0.76 39.96 0.98
CA ALA A 69 -0.73 39.56 2.38
C ALA A 69 0.71 39.38 2.93
N ASN A 70 1.39 40.49 3.16
CA ASN A 70 2.49 40.58 4.14
C ASN A 70 1.96 40.18 5.54
N GLY A 71 2.26 39.00 6.07
CA GLY A 71 1.98 38.76 7.50
C GLY A 71 2.13 37.33 8.02
N LYS A 72 3.08 37.15 8.95
CA LYS A 72 3.35 35.94 9.75
C LYS A 72 2.10 35.33 10.44
N ARG A 73 2.09 33.98 10.48
CA ARG A 73 1.23 33.01 11.19
C ARG A 73 -0.15 32.72 10.55
N GLY A 74 -0.34 31.48 10.09
CA GLY A 74 -1.66 30.90 9.79
C GLY A 74 -2.11 30.88 8.33
N GLU A 75 -1.19 30.85 7.36
CA GLU A 75 -1.53 30.88 5.92
C GLU A 75 -2.28 29.63 5.43
N ILE A 76 -2.13 28.49 6.10
CA ILE A 76 -2.87 27.27 5.75
C ILE A 76 -4.21 27.24 6.52
N PRO A 77 -5.37 27.30 5.84
CA PRO A 77 -6.67 27.27 6.51
C PRO A 77 -6.89 25.93 7.25
N ILE A 78 -6.98 25.99 8.58
CA ILE A 78 -7.28 24.83 9.43
C ILE A 78 -8.80 24.71 9.58
N VAL A 79 -9.44 24.10 8.59
CA VAL A 79 -10.89 23.88 8.58
C VAL A 79 -11.20 22.50 9.14
N SER A 80 -12.02 22.41 10.19
CA SER A 80 -12.58 21.12 10.62
C SER A 80 -13.81 20.78 9.78
N ASN A 81 -13.85 19.56 9.25
CA ASN A 81 -14.96 19.01 8.48
C ASN A 81 -15.01 17.47 8.65
N PRO A 82 -16.04 16.78 8.13
CA PRO A 82 -16.19 15.33 8.34
C PRO A 82 -15.00 14.47 7.90
N ASP A 83 -14.29 14.86 6.84
CA ASP A 83 -13.10 14.14 6.36
C ASP A 83 -11.88 14.35 7.27
N VAL A 84 -11.69 15.57 7.79
CA VAL A 84 -10.66 15.87 8.80
C VAL A 84 -10.95 15.08 10.08
N GLU A 85 -12.18 15.10 10.56
CA GLU A 85 -12.60 14.34 11.74
C GLU A 85 -12.42 12.83 11.57
N LYS A 86 -12.57 12.32 10.34
CA LYS A 86 -12.29 10.92 10.03
C LYS A 86 -10.81 10.60 10.15
N GLU A 87 -9.92 11.45 9.67
CA GLU A 87 -8.48 11.25 9.81
C GLU A 87 -8.01 11.43 11.27
N ILE A 88 -8.59 12.36 12.03
CA ILE A 88 -8.38 12.48 13.48
C ILE A 88 -8.72 11.16 14.18
N ARG A 89 -9.91 10.58 13.90
CA ARG A 89 -10.29 9.27 14.48
C ARG A 89 -9.31 8.16 14.12
N ARG A 90 -8.73 8.16 12.91
CA ARG A 90 -7.70 7.17 12.53
C ARG A 90 -6.44 7.33 13.37
N PHE A 91 -5.97 8.57 13.56
CA PHE A 91 -4.83 8.86 14.45
C PHE A 91 -5.11 8.61 15.94
N GLN A 92 -6.37 8.63 16.36
CA GLN A 92 -6.74 8.24 17.73
C GLN A 92 -6.80 6.73 17.93
N THR A 93 -6.98 5.95 16.85
CA THR A 93 -7.26 4.51 16.89
C THR A 93 -6.19 3.71 16.13
N VAL A 94 -6.50 3.24 14.92
CA VAL A 94 -5.72 2.29 14.14
C VAL A 94 -4.33 2.80 13.72
N GLU A 95 -4.12 4.11 13.70
CA GLU A 95 -2.85 4.74 13.32
C GLU A 95 -2.20 5.54 14.46
N ARG A 96 -2.67 5.33 15.70
CA ARG A 96 -2.14 6.03 16.89
C ARG A 96 -0.64 5.83 17.06
N ASP A 97 -0.18 4.57 17.05
CA ASP A 97 1.24 4.25 17.22
C ASP A 97 2.09 4.82 16.09
N PHE A 98 1.57 4.79 14.86
CA PHE A 98 2.23 5.42 13.73
C PHE A 98 2.39 6.93 13.93
N PHE A 99 1.32 7.60 14.36
CA PHE A 99 1.32 9.05 14.58
C PHE A 99 2.32 9.44 15.67
N VAL A 100 2.24 8.80 16.84
CA VAL A 100 3.13 9.07 17.99
C VAL A 100 4.60 8.80 17.62
N ALA A 101 4.89 7.65 17.00
CA ALA A 101 6.26 7.34 16.57
C ALA A 101 6.79 8.31 15.50
N SER A 102 5.93 8.80 14.61
CA SER A 102 6.31 9.78 13.59
C SER A 102 6.53 11.17 14.20
N TYR A 103 5.71 11.55 15.17
CA TYR A 103 5.92 12.77 15.96
C TYR A 103 7.25 12.73 16.71
N GLN A 104 7.57 11.62 17.39
CA GLN A 104 8.85 11.47 18.10
C GLN A 104 10.05 11.54 17.14
N ARG A 105 9.96 10.92 15.94
CA ARG A 105 11.00 11.05 14.91
C ARG A 105 11.16 12.49 14.39
N SER A 106 10.08 13.27 14.38
CA SER A 106 10.12 14.67 13.93
C SER A 106 11.09 15.52 14.77
N MET A 107 11.31 15.16 16.04
CA MET A 107 12.18 15.90 16.96
C MET A 107 13.64 15.99 16.47
N ILE A 108 14.06 15.08 15.59
CA ILE A 108 15.39 15.09 14.98
C ILE A 108 15.43 16.09 13.82
N TYR A 109 14.49 15.98 12.88
CA TYR A 109 14.59 16.64 11.56
C TYR A 109 13.84 17.97 11.47
N ARG A 110 12.73 18.11 12.21
CA ARG A 110 11.83 19.26 12.13
C ARG A 110 12.51 20.60 12.44
N PRO A 111 13.46 20.72 13.39
CA PRO A 111 14.16 21.98 13.64
C PRO A 111 14.93 22.52 12.41
N VAL A 112 15.56 21.63 11.64
CA VAL A 112 16.25 22.01 10.39
C VAL A 112 15.24 22.43 9.33
N ILE A 113 14.14 21.69 9.19
CA ILE A 113 13.07 22.02 8.24
C ILE A 113 12.45 23.39 8.54
N LEU A 114 12.15 23.67 9.81
CA LEU A 114 11.60 24.96 10.24
C LEU A 114 12.53 26.12 9.91
N ARG A 115 13.84 25.94 10.13
CA ARG A 115 14.86 26.95 9.81
C ARG A 115 14.84 27.30 8.32
N GLU A 116 14.83 26.29 7.45
CA GLU A 116 14.82 26.48 6.00
C GLU A 116 13.49 27.08 5.50
N LEU A 117 12.34 26.62 6.02
CA LEU A 117 11.02 27.20 5.69
C LEU A 117 10.94 28.68 6.07
N LYS A 118 11.39 29.03 7.28
CA LYS A 118 11.41 30.41 7.77
C LYS A 118 12.34 31.30 6.92
N LYS A 119 13.50 30.77 6.53
CA LYS A 119 14.43 31.46 5.62
C LYS A 119 13.80 31.69 4.24
N ALA A 120 12.97 30.77 3.77
CA ALA A 120 12.29 30.85 2.50
C ALA A 120 10.98 31.65 2.52
N GLY A 121 10.53 32.10 3.70
CA GLY A 121 9.26 32.81 3.87
C GLY A 121 8.02 31.93 3.71
N LEU A 122 8.15 30.60 3.91
CA LEU A 122 7.03 29.66 3.78
C LEU A 122 6.39 29.32 5.14
N PRO A 123 5.12 28.84 5.16
CA PRO A 123 4.44 28.44 6.39
C PRO A 123 5.20 27.37 7.17
N GLU A 124 5.32 27.57 8.48
CA GLU A 124 5.98 26.61 9.38
C GLU A 124 5.19 25.30 9.51
N GLU A 125 3.87 25.33 9.26
CA GLU A 125 2.98 24.19 9.26
C GLU A 125 3.43 23.11 8.27
N LEU A 126 4.01 23.50 7.12
CA LEU A 126 4.56 22.58 6.11
C LEU A 126 5.66 21.66 6.68
N SER A 127 6.29 22.05 7.79
CA SER A 127 7.24 21.19 8.48
C SER A 127 6.64 19.87 8.93
N TRP A 128 5.31 19.76 9.09
CA TRP A 128 4.63 18.52 9.47
C TRP A 128 4.35 17.58 8.31
N LEU A 129 4.58 18.00 7.06
CA LEU A 129 4.28 17.18 5.90
C LEU A 129 5.04 15.83 5.87
N PRO A 130 6.32 15.76 6.27
CA PRO A 130 7.03 14.48 6.40
C PRO A 130 6.37 13.46 7.34
N LEU A 131 5.53 13.89 8.29
CA LEU A 131 4.73 12.97 9.11
C LEU A 131 3.73 12.20 8.25
N VAL A 132 3.06 12.91 7.34
CA VAL A 132 2.04 12.34 6.44
C VAL A 132 2.70 11.53 5.32
N GLU A 133 3.85 11.99 4.83
CA GLU A 133 4.58 11.37 3.71
C GLU A 133 5.35 10.10 4.10
N SER A 134 6.31 10.24 5.01
CA SER A 134 7.25 9.16 5.37
C SER A 134 7.13 8.72 6.82
N GLY A 135 6.34 9.43 7.62
CA GLY A 135 6.38 9.34 9.07
C GLY A 135 7.72 9.83 9.64
N TYR A 136 8.39 10.79 8.99
CA TYR A 136 9.76 11.23 9.31
C TYR A 136 10.83 10.12 9.22
N LYS A 137 10.68 9.20 8.27
CA LYS A 137 11.68 8.15 8.00
C LYS A 137 12.57 8.57 6.84
N ILE A 138 13.85 8.79 7.11
CA ILE A 138 14.82 9.30 6.13
C ILE A 138 15.07 8.35 4.94
N ASN A 139 14.77 7.07 5.08
CA ASN A 139 14.92 6.04 4.05
C ASN A 139 13.59 5.38 3.63
N ALA A 140 12.44 6.00 3.95
CA ALA A 140 11.14 5.46 3.53
C ALA A 140 11.08 5.39 2.01
N LEU A 141 10.78 4.21 1.47
CA LEU A 141 10.61 3.96 0.05
C LEU A 141 9.16 3.55 -0.23
N SER A 142 8.44 4.31 -1.05
CA SER A 142 7.08 3.96 -1.47
C SER A 142 7.06 2.94 -2.61
N SER A 143 5.88 2.38 -2.87
CA SER A 143 5.59 1.54 -4.04
C SER A 143 5.86 2.28 -5.37
N ALA A 144 5.59 3.60 -5.40
CA ALA A 144 5.86 4.49 -6.52
C ALA A 144 7.32 4.97 -6.61
N ARG A 145 8.23 4.39 -5.78
CA ARG A 145 9.66 4.75 -5.71
C ARG A 145 9.94 6.16 -5.20
N ALA A 146 8.98 6.76 -4.52
CA ALA A 146 9.20 7.95 -3.72
C ALA A 146 10.15 7.63 -2.55
N LEU A 147 11.12 8.49 -2.27
CA LEU A 147 12.17 8.24 -1.28
C LEU A 147 12.38 9.45 -0.37
N GLY A 148 12.72 9.18 0.89
CA GLY A 148 13.18 10.20 1.83
C GLY A 148 12.06 10.83 2.67
N LEU A 149 12.42 11.84 3.47
CA LEU A 149 11.46 12.52 4.35
C LEU A 149 10.26 13.09 3.58
N TRP A 150 10.57 13.69 2.43
CA TRP A 150 9.64 14.39 1.55
C TRP A 150 9.02 13.49 0.47
N GLN A 151 9.37 12.20 0.41
CA GLN A 151 8.85 11.24 -0.58
C GLN A 151 8.97 11.76 -2.04
N PHE A 152 10.16 12.20 -2.43
CA PHE A 152 10.40 12.56 -3.84
C PHE A 152 10.48 11.33 -4.74
N ILE A 153 9.66 11.28 -5.79
CA ILE A 153 9.93 10.39 -6.93
C ILE A 153 11.16 10.89 -7.71
N PRO A 154 11.88 10.01 -8.45
CA PRO A 154 13.13 10.41 -9.10
C PRO A 154 12.98 11.59 -10.07
N SER A 155 11.94 11.61 -10.91
CA SER A 155 11.72 12.67 -11.89
C SER A 155 11.57 14.05 -11.24
N THR A 156 10.78 14.13 -10.18
CA THR A 156 10.56 15.38 -9.43
C THR A 156 11.82 15.76 -8.65
N GLY A 157 12.52 14.79 -8.07
CA GLY A 157 13.81 15.04 -7.42
C GLY A 157 14.82 15.70 -8.36
N TYR A 158 14.98 15.17 -9.58
CA TYR A 158 15.87 15.78 -10.58
C TYR A 158 15.41 17.19 -11.00
N LYS A 159 14.10 17.41 -11.16
CA LYS A 159 13.53 18.72 -11.48
C LYS A 159 13.95 19.78 -10.44
N TYR A 160 14.01 19.40 -9.17
CA TYR A 160 14.38 20.27 -8.05
C TYR A 160 15.82 20.04 -7.55
N GLY A 161 16.72 19.61 -8.43
CA GLY A 161 18.17 19.61 -8.17
C GLY A 161 18.70 18.48 -7.28
N LEU A 162 17.90 17.47 -6.97
CA LEU A 162 18.35 16.29 -6.23
C LEU A 162 19.01 15.29 -7.17
N ASN A 163 20.27 15.00 -6.93
CA ASN A 163 21.05 14.04 -7.69
C ASN A 163 20.95 12.64 -7.11
N ARG A 164 21.15 11.68 -8.00
CA ARG A 164 21.18 10.27 -7.64
C ARG A 164 22.13 9.54 -8.56
N ASP A 165 23.06 8.80 -7.95
CA ASP A 165 23.92 7.85 -8.61
C ASP A 165 23.98 6.53 -7.83
N ASP A 166 24.94 5.69 -8.17
CA ASP A 166 25.15 4.38 -7.56
C ASP A 166 25.43 4.42 -6.04
N TRP A 167 26.05 5.49 -5.56
CA TRP A 167 26.51 5.63 -4.17
C TRP A 167 25.63 6.58 -3.37
N ILE A 168 25.10 7.62 -4.03
CA ILE A 168 24.42 8.75 -3.41
C ILE A 168 22.99 8.84 -3.94
N ASP A 169 22.02 9.06 -3.04
CA ASP A 169 20.66 9.46 -3.39
C ASP A 169 20.26 10.64 -2.50
N GLU A 170 20.35 11.86 -3.04
CA GLU A 170 20.18 13.11 -2.28
C GLU A 170 18.73 13.34 -1.81
N ARG A 171 17.78 12.50 -2.26
CA ARG A 171 16.41 12.49 -1.71
C ARG A 171 16.38 12.08 -0.24
N MET A 172 17.39 11.37 0.25
CA MET A 172 17.54 11.03 1.66
C MET A 172 18.32 12.09 2.46
N ASP A 173 19.03 13.02 1.81
CA ASP A 173 19.71 14.12 2.53
C ASP A 173 18.65 15.11 3.04
N VAL A 174 18.65 15.37 4.35
CA VAL A 174 17.65 16.21 5.02
C VAL A 174 17.62 17.63 4.47
N GLU A 175 18.79 18.27 4.32
CA GLU A 175 18.87 19.69 3.94
C GLU A 175 18.61 19.89 2.44
N LYS A 176 19.20 19.05 1.59
CA LYS A 176 19.00 19.08 0.13
C LYS A 176 17.56 18.79 -0.22
N SER A 177 16.98 17.71 0.32
CA SER A 177 15.58 17.36 0.04
C SER A 177 14.61 18.41 0.59
N THR A 178 14.93 19.07 1.71
CA THR A 178 14.11 20.18 2.23
C THR A 178 14.16 21.41 1.33
N ARG A 179 15.34 21.81 0.84
CA ARG A 179 15.44 22.91 -0.14
C ARG A 179 14.68 22.60 -1.43
N ALA A 180 14.81 21.37 -1.94
CA ALA A 180 14.04 20.94 -3.10
C ALA A 180 12.52 20.96 -2.86
N ALA A 181 12.06 20.58 -1.66
CA ALA A 181 10.65 20.67 -1.29
C ALA A 181 10.16 22.13 -1.22
N ILE A 182 10.97 23.03 -0.66
CA ILE A 182 10.69 24.47 -0.62
C ILE A 182 10.54 25.04 -2.03
N ASP A 183 11.45 24.73 -2.94
CA ASP A 183 11.38 25.20 -4.33
C ASP A 183 10.15 24.64 -5.03
N TYR A 184 9.81 23.37 -4.78
CA TYR A 184 8.58 22.78 -5.31
C TYR A 184 7.32 23.45 -4.74
N PHE A 185 7.27 23.75 -3.43
CA PHE A 185 6.16 24.47 -2.83
C PHE A 185 6.00 25.87 -3.41
N LYS A 186 7.11 26.59 -3.68
CA LYS A 186 7.06 27.90 -4.33
C LYS A 186 6.48 27.82 -5.73
N ASP A 187 6.89 26.84 -6.54
CA ASP A 187 6.34 26.63 -7.87
C ASP A 187 4.84 26.31 -7.82
N LEU A 188 4.45 25.41 -6.91
CA LEU A 188 3.06 25.04 -6.71
C LEU A 188 2.24 26.24 -6.22
N HIS A 189 2.77 27.05 -5.31
CA HIS A 189 2.07 28.20 -4.75
C HIS A 189 1.96 29.33 -5.78
N ALA A 190 2.99 29.55 -6.59
CA ALA A 190 2.91 30.46 -7.74
C ALA A 190 1.84 29.98 -8.74
N MET A 191 1.68 28.67 -8.90
CA MET A 191 0.65 28.09 -9.74
C MET A 191 -0.73 28.22 -9.11
N PHE A 192 -0.94 27.83 -7.86
CA PHE A 192 -2.26 27.60 -7.26
C PHE A 192 -2.75 28.69 -6.31
N GLY A 193 -1.88 29.53 -5.78
CA GLY A 193 -2.24 30.63 -4.87
C GLY A 193 -2.61 30.22 -3.45
N ASP A 194 -3.28 29.08 -3.27
CA ASP A 194 -3.72 28.59 -1.95
C ASP A 194 -2.97 27.33 -1.51
N TRP A 195 -2.63 27.28 -0.22
CA TRP A 195 -1.84 26.19 0.34
C TRP A 195 -2.53 24.82 0.33
N LEU A 196 -3.87 24.75 0.38
CA LEU A 196 -4.56 23.45 0.37
C LEU A 196 -4.48 22.81 -1.02
N THR A 197 -4.62 23.60 -2.07
CA THR A 197 -4.43 23.15 -3.46
C THR A 197 -2.96 22.85 -3.75
N VAL A 198 -2.02 23.61 -3.17
CA VAL A 198 -0.58 23.27 -3.21
C VAL A 198 -0.33 21.88 -2.63
N LEU A 199 -0.89 21.55 -1.47
CA LEU A 199 -0.75 20.22 -0.87
C LEU A 199 -1.35 19.11 -1.76
N ALA A 200 -2.48 19.38 -2.41
CA ALA A 200 -3.06 18.46 -3.39
C ALA A 200 -2.15 18.25 -4.61
N GLY A 201 -1.57 19.34 -5.14
CA GLY A 201 -0.63 19.32 -6.25
C GLY A 201 0.67 18.59 -5.91
N TYR A 202 1.18 18.79 -4.69
CA TYR A 202 2.34 18.08 -4.18
C TYR A 202 2.13 16.56 -4.19
N ASN A 203 0.99 16.10 -3.68
CA ASN A 203 0.68 14.67 -3.56
C ASN A 203 0.39 13.99 -4.92
N CYS A 204 -0.41 14.62 -5.78
CA CYS A 204 -0.96 13.95 -6.97
C CYS A 204 -0.41 14.46 -8.31
N GLY A 205 0.47 15.45 -8.25
CA GLY A 205 1.03 16.17 -9.38
C GLY A 205 0.18 17.38 -9.77
N GLU A 206 0.85 18.50 -10.05
CA GLU A 206 0.26 19.78 -10.44
C GLU A 206 -0.62 19.65 -11.68
N GLY A 207 -0.17 18.87 -12.67
CA GLY A 207 -0.92 18.67 -13.91
C GLY A 207 -2.24 17.91 -13.71
N ARG A 208 -2.35 17.07 -12.67
CA ARG A 208 -3.61 16.39 -12.35
C ARG A 208 -4.59 17.37 -11.74
N VAL A 209 -4.16 18.17 -10.77
CA VAL A 209 -4.99 19.22 -10.16
C VAL A 209 -5.49 20.19 -11.23
N MET A 210 -4.59 20.67 -12.09
CA MET A 210 -4.95 21.58 -13.18
C MET A 210 -5.96 20.97 -14.17
N ARG A 211 -5.83 19.69 -14.54
CA ARG A 211 -6.83 19.02 -15.39
C ARG A 211 -8.19 18.88 -14.70
N THR A 212 -8.19 18.62 -13.39
CA THR A 212 -9.44 18.54 -12.64
C THR A 212 -10.15 19.90 -12.61
N ILE A 213 -9.40 20.98 -12.37
CA ILE A 213 -9.90 22.37 -12.43
C ILE A 213 -10.44 22.68 -13.83
N ALA A 214 -9.65 22.43 -14.88
CA ALA A 214 -10.03 22.67 -16.27
C ALA A 214 -11.19 21.80 -16.80
N SER A 215 -11.69 20.85 -16.01
CA SER A 215 -12.85 20.01 -16.35
C SER A 215 -14.14 20.45 -15.63
N GLN A 216 -14.08 21.50 -14.81
CA GLN A 216 -15.24 22.04 -14.11
C GLN A 216 -16.02 22.99 -15.04
N HIS A 217 -17.35 22.94 -14.95
CA HIS A 217 -18.27 23.78 -15.75
C HIS A 217 -18.83 24.94 -14.90
N ILE A 218 -18.12 25.33 -13.83
CA ILE A 218 -18.58 26.30 -12.83
C ILE A 218 -17.52 27.39 -12.73
N ASN A 219 -17.96 28.63 -12.50
CA ASN A 219 -17.11 29.78 -12.15
C ASN A 219 -16.00 29.33 -11.19
N TYR A 220 -14.77 29.65 -11.57
CA TYR A 220 -13.52 29.23 -10.96
C TYR A 220 -13.64 29.22 -9.41
N LEU A 221 -13.77 28.03 -8.81
CA LEU A 221 -14.01 27.93 -7.37
C LEU A 221 -12.71 28.19 -6.60
N ASP A 222 -12.75 29.23 -5.78
CA ASP A 222 -11.64 29.78 -4.97
C ASP A 222 -11.03 28.81 -3.92
N ARG A 223 -11.46 27.54 -3.83
CA ARG A 223 -11.12 26.68 -2.67
C ARG A 223 -10.92 25.20 -3.02
N PHE A 224 -9.86 24.62 -2.44
CA PHE A 224 -9.57 23.18 -2.46
C PHE A 224 -10.79 22.28 -2.15
N TRP A 225 -11.64 22.68 -1.20
CA TRP A 225 -12.79 21.89 -0.75
C TRP A 225 -13.90 21.74 -1.80
N ASP A 226 -13.88 22.54 -2.86
CA ASP A 226 -14.80 22.40 -3.99
C ASP A 226 -14.27 21.44 -5.05
N LEU A 227 -12.95 21.19 -5.04
CA LEU A 227 -12.25 20.33 -5.99
C LEU A 227 -12.05 18.90 -5.46
N TYR A 228 -11.85 18.75 -4.14
CA TYR A 228 -11.22 17.55 -3.59
C TYR A 228 -12.00 16.25 -3.83
N GLN A 229 -13.33 16.29 -3.96
CA GLN A 229 -14.14 15.10 -4.24
C GLN A 229 -13.90 14.53 -5.64
N ARG A 230 -13.39 15.34 -6.58
CA ARG A 230 -13.04 14.92 -7.94
C ARG A 230 -11.58 14.47 -8.05
N LEU A 231 -10.77 14.69 -7.01
CA LEU A 231 -9.39 14.20 -6.95
C LEU A 231 -9.35 12.70 -6.62
N PRO A 232 -8.24 12.00 -6.92
CA PRO A 232 -8.07 10.62 -6.50
C PRO A 232 -8.30 10.46 -5.00
N TYR A 233 -8.89 9.33 -4.60
CA TYR A 233 -9.23 9.07 -3.20
C TYR A 233 -8.04 9.25 -2.24
N GLU A 234 -6.84 8.86 -2.65
CA GLU A 234 -5.62 9.04 -1.86
C GLU A 234 -5.34 10.53 -1.60
N THR A 235 -5.45 11.37 -2.63
CA THR A 235 -5.25 12.82 -2.56
C THR A 235 -6.38 13.54 -1.83
N ALA A 236 -7.64 13.14 -2.07
CA ALA A 236 -8.80 13.68 -1.38
C ALA A 236 -8.69 13.48 0.14
N ARG A 237 -7.99 12.42 0.58
CA ARG A 237 -7.69 12.15 2.00
C ARG A 237 -6.41 12.79 2.49
N TYR A 238 -5.48 13.09 1.60
CA TYR A 238 -4.16 13.62 1.94
C TYR A 238 -4.23 14.97 2.66
N VAL A 239 -4.99 15.92 2.11
CA VAL A 239 -5.12 17.26 2.72
C VAL A 239 -5.87 17.21 4.06
N PRO A 240 -7.03 16.54 4.21
CA PRO A 240 -7.66 16.33 5.51
C PRO A 240 -6.74 15.71 6.55
N ARG A 241 -5.89 14.76 6.13
CA ARG A 241 -4.92 14.08 7.00
C ARG A 241 -3.82 15.02 7.50
N PHE A 242 -3.35 15.93 6.63
CA PHE A 242 -2.42 16.97 7.04
C PHE A 242 -3.07 17.97 8.01
N VAL A 243 -4.28 18.44 7.73
CA VAL A 243 -5.03 19.32 8.64
C VAL A 243 -5.29 18.64 10.00
N ALA A 244 -5.66 17.36 10.01
CA ALA A 244 -5.80 16.55 11.22
C ALA A 244 -4.49 16.48 12.02
N THR A 245 -3.36 16.35 11.33
CA THR A 245 -2.03 16.39 11.97
C THR A 245 -1.82 17.71 12.68
N LEU A 246 -2.07 18.85 12.01
CA LEU A 246 -1.92 20.19 12.60
C LEU A 246 -2.83 20.40 13.83
N LEU A 247 -4.08 19.92 13.77
CA LEU A 247 -5.00 20.00 14.88
C LEU A 247 -4.51 19.20 16.10
N ILE A 248 -4.07 17.96 15.88
CA ILE A 248 -3.59 17.09 16.97
C ILE A 248 -2.30 17.63 17.59
N VAL A 249 -1.30 18.02 16.79
CA VAL A 249 -0.02 18.50 17.36
C VAL A 249 -0.16 19.83 18.11
N ARG A 250 -1.16 20.64 17.78
CA ARG A 250 -1.44 21.92 18.45
C ARG A 250 -2.07 21.74 19.83
N ASP A 251 -2.91 20.70 20.00
CA ASP A 251 -3.61 20.41 21.26
C ASP A 251 -3.80 18.89 21.42
N PRO A 252 -2.73 18.14 21.71
CA PRO A 252 -2.79 16.68 21.71
C PRO A 252 -3.69 16.12 22.82
N GLN A 253 -3.78 16.83 23.96
CA GLN A 253 -4.64 16.46 25.09
C GLN A 253 -6.12 16.51 24.71
N LYS A 254 -6.57 17.53 23.97
CA LYS A 254 -7.95 17.60 23.45
C LYS A 254 -8.33 16.38 22.63
N TYR A 255 -7.38 15.80 21.90
CA TYR A 255 -7.60 14.61 21.08
C TYR A 255 -7.24 13.30 21.79
N GLY A 256 -6.93 13.34 23.09
CA GLY A 256 -6.60 12.16 23.88
C GLY A 256 -5.34 11.44 23.41
N ILE A 257 -4.40 12.17 22.82
CA ILE A 257 -3.11 11.64 22.34
C ILE A 257 -2.01 12.14 23.28
N ASP A 258 -1.18 11.21 23.76
CA ASP A 258 0.05 11.54 24.48
C ASP A 258 1.21 11.46 23.49
N LEU A 259 1.94 12.56 23.34
CA LEU A 259 3.06 12.69 22.42
C LEU A 259 4.42 12.49 23.11
N GLY A 260 4.45 12.34 24.44
CA GLY A 260 5.67 12.26 25.24
C GLY A 260 6.40 13.60 25.42
N SER A 261 7.56 13.58 26.09
CA SER A 261 8.40 14.76 26.31
C SER A 261 8.93 15.33 24.98
N GLY A 262 8.63 16.61 24.74
CA GLY A 262 8.70 17.26 23.44
C GLY A 262 10.05 17.84 23.04
N ASP A 263 11.15 17.44 23.68
CA ASP A 263 12.42 18.15 23.52
C ASP A 263 13.06 17.85 22.15
N PRO A 264 13.35 18.90 21.33
CA PRO A 264 14.06 18.73 20.08
C PRO A 264 15.41 18.06 20.29
N LYS A 265 15.75 17.08 19.45
CA LYS A 265 17.04 16.37 19.48
C LYS A 265 18.03 17.03 18.52
N THR A 266 18.23 18.34 18.69
CA THR A 266 19.00 19.17 17.73
C THR A 266 20.45 18.74 17.61
N ASP A 267 21.04 18.20 18.68
CA ASP A 267 22.46 17.83 18.73
C ASP A 267 22.83 16.72 17.74
N ILE A 268 21.86 15.89 17.33
CA ILE A 268 22.07 14.81 16.36
C ILE A 268 22.39 15.35 14.95
N LEU A 269 21.89 16.54 14.61
CA LEU A 269 22.12 17.18 13.30
C LEU A 269 23.19 18.28 13.35
N SER A 270 23.92 18.39 14.45
CA SER A 270 25.07 19.27 14.59
C SER A 270 26.33 18.57 14.08
N TYR A 271 26.98 19.12 13.06
CA TYR A 271 28.08 18.45 12.37
C TYR A 271 29.17 19.39 11.87
N GLU A 272 30.35 18.80 11.64
CA GLU A 272 31.45 19.33 10.85
C GLU A 272 31.63 18.50 9.59
N VAL A 273 32.36 19.04 8.60
CA VAL A 273 32.62 18.36 7.34
C VAL A 273 34.09 17.95 7.27
N ALA A 274 34.33 16.67 7.03
CA ALA A 274 35.65 16.14 6.70
C ALA A 274 35.70 15.73 5.23
N GLU A 275 36.65 16.29 4.47
CA GLU A 275 36.88 15.89 3.08
C GLU A 275 37.71 14.61 3.04
N ILE A 276 37.12 13.55 2.50
CA ILE A 276 37.73 12.23 2.39
C ILE A 276 37.70 11.74 0.95
N ASN A 277 38.67 10.91 0.57
CA ASN A 277 38.72 10.29 -0.75
C ASN A 277 39.03 8.80 -0.62
N ARG A 278 38.18 8.09 0.13
CA ARG A 278 38.37 6.67 0.45
C ARG A 278 37.03 5.99 0.70
N ARG A 279 36.86 4.76 0.20
CA ARG A 279 35.73 3.88 0.53
C ARG A 279 35.85 3.29 1.93
N MET A 280 34.92 3.64 2.80
CA MET A 280 34.88 3.20 4.19
C MET A 280 33.43 2.92 4.58
N ARG A 281 33.18 1.93 5.44
CA ARG A 281 31.84 1.70 5.99
C ARG A 281 31.57 2.72 7.09
N LEU A 282 30.33 3.20 7.16
CA LEU A 282 29.92 4.11 8.25
C LEU A 282 30.10 3.44 9.62
N GLN A 283 29.93 2.12 9.71
CA GLN A 283 30.20 1.35 10.93
C GLN A 283 31.66 1.45 11.38
N ASP A 284 32.61 1.31 10.45
CA ASP A 284 34.04 1.36 10.76
C ASP A 284 34.47 2.78 11.17
N ILE A 285 33.92 3.80 10.49
CA ILE A 285 34.10 5.21 10.85
C ILE A 285 33.54 5.48 12.26
N ALA A 286 32.32 5.03 12.51
CA ALA A 286 31.63 5.21 13.78
C ALA A 286 32.38 4.57 14.95
N GLN A 287 32.92 3.36 14.74
CA GLN A 287 33.76 2.68 15.73
C GLN A 287 35.02 3.49 16.07
N LYS A 288 35.72 4.02 15.07
CA LYS A 288 36.95 4.82 15.30
C LYS A 288 36.66 6.18 15.95
N LEU A 289 35.49 6.77 15.69
CA LEU A 289 35.08 8.04 16.30
C LEU A 289 34.38 7.86 17.66
N GLU A 290 34.19 6.62 18.12
CA GLU A 290 33.45 6.28 19.33
C GLU A 290 32.04 6.89 19.35
N THR A 291 31.37 6.84 18.20
CA THR A 291 30.04 7.42 17.98
C THR A 291 29.09 6.32 17.51
N PRO A 292 27.78 6.35 17.86
CA PRO A 292 26.83 5.43 17.28
C PRO A 292 26.80 5.52 15.74
N GLU A 293 26.81 4.37 15.04
CA GLU A 293 26.71 4.32 13.57
C GLU A 293 25.49 5.10 13.06
N GLU A 294 24.36 4.99 13.77
CA GLU A 294 23.13 5.63 13.34
C GLU A 294 23.23 7.16 13.36
N THR A 295 24.04 7.76 14.23
CA THR A 295 24.33 9.20 14.20
C THR A 295 25.07 9.57 12.91
N ILE A 296 26.12 8.83 12.55
CA ILE A 296 26.87 9.05 11.31
C ILE A 296 25.96 8.84 10.09
N TYR A 297 25.09 7.83 10.13
CA TYR A 297 24.13 7.56 9.07
C TYR A 297 23.09 8.66 8.93
N ILE A 298 22.51 9.17 10.03
CA ILE A 298 21.55 10.28 9.98
C ILE A 298 22.17 11.52 9.33
N LEU A 299 23.42 11.82 9.66
CA LEU A 299 24.15 12.92 9.06
C LEU A 299 24.42 12.71 7.55
N ASN A 300 24.61 11.47 7.10
CA ASN A 300 24.98 11.13 5.71
C ASN A 300 24.01 10.15 5.07
N ALA A 301 22.70 10.36 5.26
CA ALA A 301 21.69 9.40 4.87
C ALA A 301 21.59 9.19 3.35
N GLU A 302 22.13 10.12 2.55
CA GLU A 302 22.28 10.00 1.11
C GLU A 302 23.15 8.82 0.67
N LEU A 303 24.02 8.29 1.55
CA LEU A 303 24.89 7.15 1.27
C LEU A 303 24.09 5.85 1.20
N ARG A 304 23.74 5.44 -0.02
CA ARG A 304 22.89 4.27 -0.33
C ARG A 304 23.38 2.94 0.23
N HIS A 305 24.69 2.84 0.46
CA HIS A 305 25.36 1.61 0.91
C HIS A 305 25.85 1.69 2.36
N ARG A 306 25.51 2.77 3.09
CA ARG A 306 26.15 3.09 4.39
C ARG A 306 27.68 3.04 4.27
N MET A 307 28.17 3.60 3.18
CA MET A 307 29.58 3.61 2.80
C MET A 307 29.90 4.83 1.97
N THR A 308 31.08 5.39 2.18
CA THR A 308 31.62 6.50 1.39
C THR A 308 32.08 6.02 0.01
N PRO A 309 31.99 6.86 -1.03
CA PRO A 309 32.42 6.49 -2.39
C PRO A 309 33.95 6.56 -2.56
N ASP A 310 34.45 6.01 -3.67
CA ASP A 310 35.88 6.04 -4.05
C ASP A 310 36.23 7.32 -4.84
N ARG A 311 35.83 8.46 -4.30
CA ARG A 311 36.06 9.80 -4.87
C ARG A 311 35.99 10.83 -3.74
N PRO A 312 36.47 12.08 -3.95
CA PRO A 312 36.32 13.14 -2.97
C PRO A 312 34.87 13.28 -2.50
N TYR A 313 34.68 13.26 -1.19
CA TYR A 313 33.39 13.27 -0.54
C TYR A 313 33.45 14.09 0.75
N LYS A 314 32.45 14.94 0.93
CA LYS A 314 32.27 15.79 2.12
C LYS A 314 31.47 15.01 3.15
N LEU A 315 32.15 14.23 3.99
CA LEU A 315 31.51 13.45 5.04
C LEU A 315 31.14 14.34 6.21
N LYS A 316 29.87 14.33 6.59
CA LYS A 316 29.37 15.03 7.79
C LYS A 316 29.63 14.15 9.02
N VAL A 317 30.32 14.66 10.02
CA VAL A 317 30.57 13.97 11.29
C VAL A 317 30.17 14.86 12.45
N PRO A 318 29.90 14.34 13.66
CA PRO A 318 29.60 15.20 14.81
C PRO A 318 30.68 16.27 15.02
N ILE A 319 30.30 17.39 15.64
CA ILE A 319 31.23 18.47 16.01
C ILE A 319 32.43 17.88 16.78
N GLU A 320 33.61 18.46 16.59
CA GLU A 320 34.89 18.04 17.20
C GLU A 320 35.46 16.70 16.69
N LYS A 321 34.79 16.02 15.74
CA LYS A 321 35.23 14.72 15.22
C LYS A 321 35.91 14.79 13.84
N ALA A 322 35.87 15.93 13.14
CA ALA A 322 36.43 16.03 11.79
C ALA A 322 37.95 15.85 11.78
N GLU A 323 38.69 16.57 12.63
CA GLU A 323 40.15 16.44 12.72
C GLU A 323 40.58 15.04 13.17
N LEU A 324 39.84 14.45 14.12
CA LEU A 324 40.09 13.09 14.61
C LEU A 324 39.96 12.07 13.47
N LEU A 325 38.90 12.19 12.65
CA LEU A 325 38.71 11.33 11.49
C LEU A 325 39.87 11.44 10.50
N LEU A 326 40.32 12.66 10.18
CA LEU A 326 41.40 12.88 9.22
C LEU A 326 42.72 12.24 9.68
N LYS A 327 43.01 12.24 10.99
CA LYS A 327 44.20 11.57 11.56
C LYS A 327 44.13 10.04 11.47
N MET A 328 42.94 9.46 11.63
CA MET A 328 42.73 8.00 11.68
C MET A 328 42.26 7.39 10.36
N VAL A 329 42.02 8.20 9.32
CA VAL A 329 41.45 7.77 8.03
C VAL A 329 42.30 6.68 7.34
N SER A 330 43.61 6.68 7.57
CA SER A 330 44.54 5.69 7.02
C SER A 330 44.33 4.29 7.63
N GLU A 331 43.92 4.23 8.90
CA GLU A 331 43.71 3.00 9.67
C GLU A 331 42.33 2.35 9.44
N ILE A 332 41.37 3.09 8.90
CA ILE A 332 40.02 2.58 8.64
C ILE A 332 40.08 1.58 7.48
N PRO A 333 39.54 0.34 7.63
CA PRO A 333 39.52 -0.65 6.57
C PRO A 333 38.86 -0.13 5.28
N LEU A 334 39.39 -0.56 4.13
CA LEU A 334 38.74 -0.29 2.86
C LEU A 334 37.42 -1.06 2.78
N GLY A 335 36.33 -0.33 2.59
CA GLY A 335 35.03 -0.92 2.42
C GLY A 335 34.87 -1.53 1.02
N GLU A 336 34.49 -2.80 0.96
CA GLU A 336 34.05 -3.40 -0.29
C GLU A 336 32.61 -2.98 -0.61
N LYS A 337 32.39 -2.36 -1.79
CA LYS A 337 31.03 -2.05 -2.28
C LYS A 337 30.21 -3.33 -2.14
N PRO A 338 29.03 -3.31 -1.48
CA PRO A 338 28.17 -4.47 -1.47
C PRO A 338 27.96 -4.83 -2.94
N ARG A 339 28.52 -5.97 -3.37
CA ARG A 339 28.29 -6.44 -4.73
C ARG A 339 26.78 -6.40 -4.83
N ALA A 340 26.27 -5.64 -5.81
CA ALA A 340 24.88 -5.78 -6.19
C ALA A 340 24.71 -7.28 -6.22
N SER A 341 23.81 -7.79 -5.41
CA SER A 341 23.35 -9.13 -5.61
C SER A 341 22.69 -9.07 -7.00
N SER A 342 23.50 -9.12 -8.05
CA SER A 342 23.50 -10.24 -8.94
C SER A 342 23.36 -11.49 -8.07
N ARG A 343 22.12 -11.68 -7.62
CA ARG A 343 21.30 -12.80 -8.00
C ARG A 343 21.45 -13.12 -9.52
N THR A 344 22.65 -13.15 -10.11
CA THR A 344 23.25 -14.44 -10.48
C THR A 344 23.20 -15.33 -9.25
N VAL A 345 21.97 -15.75 -8.99
CA VAL A 345 21.63 -17.06 -8.51
C VAL A 345 22.66 -17.97 -9.21
N ARG A 346 23.71 -18.39 -8.50
CA ARG A 346 24.29 -19.71 -8.76
C ARG A 346 23.18 -20.69 -8.42
N GLY A 347 22.17 -20.72 -9.25
CA GLY A 347 21.01 -21.53 -9.07
C GLY A 347 20.54 -21.91 -10.43
N VAL A 348 20.22 -23.19 -10.45
CA VAL A 348 19.67 -23.93 -11.55
C VAL A 348 18.66 -23.05 -12.27
N SER A 349 18.86 -22.85 -13.56
CA SER A 349 17.87 -22.20 -14.41
C SER A 349 17.00 -23.31 -14.99
N ILE A 350 15.69 -23.26 -14.74
CA ILE A 350 14.76 -24.24 -15.32
C ILE A 350 14.24 -23.66 -16.63
N LYS A 351 14.32 -24.44 -17.72
CA LYS A 351 13.68 -24.09 -18.99
C LYS A 351 12.18 -24.37 -18.88
N HIS A 352 11.37 -23.32 -18.99
CA HIS A 352 9.91 -23.39 -18.94
C HIS A 352 9.32 -23.01 -20.30
N LYS A 353 8.40 -23.84 -20.83
CA LYS A 353 7.64 -23.53 -22.06
C LYS A 353 6.30 -22.89 -21.65
N VAL A 354 6.10 -21.65 -22.04
CA VAL A 354 4.89 -20.85 -21.78
C VAL A 354 3.67 -21.56 -22.37
N ARG A 355 2.65 -21.81 -21.54
CA ARG A 355 1.36 -22.36 -21.94
C ARG A 355 0.38 -21.23 -22.26
N TYR A 356 -0.70 -21.58 -22.97
CA TYR A 356 -1.76 -20.62 -23.29
C TYR A 356 -2.34 -20.01 -22.00
N GLY A 357 -2.34 -18.68 -21.91
CA GLY A 357 -2.81 -17.93 -20.74
C GLY A 357 -1.81 -17.71 -19.61
N GLU A 358 -0.58 -18.26 -19.68
CA GLU A 358 0.45 -17.97 -18.66
C GLU A 358 1.01 -16.55 -18.82
N THR A 359 1.21 -15.87 -17.69
CA THR A 359 1.84 -14.55 -17.60
C THR A 359 3.20 -14.65 -16.90
N LEU A 360 4.05 -13.63 -17.05
CA LEU A 360 5.31 -13.59 -16.30
C LEU A 360 5.08 -13.69 -14.79
N THR A 361 3.98 -13.12 -14.29
CA THR A 361 3.57 -13.19 -12.88
C THR A 361 3.22 -14.62 -12.47
N SER A 362 2.35 -15.30 -13.22
CA SER A 362 1.96 -16.68 -12.88
C SER A 362 3.15 -17.65 -12.94
N ILE A 363 4.08 -17.43 -13.87
CA ILE A 363 5.32 -18.21 -13.97
C ILE A 363 6.26 -17.87 -12.80
N ALA A 364 6.43 -16.60 -12.44
CA ALA A 364 7.25 -16.20 -11.30
C ALA A 364 6.76 -16.83 -9.98
N ASP A 365 5.44 -16.84 -9.76
CA ASP A 365 4.83 -17.43 -8.56
C ASP A 365 5.00 -18.95 -8.51
N LYS A 366 4.87 -19.62 -9.65
CA LYS A 366 5.07 -21.07 -9.80
C LYS A 366 6.49 -21.48 -9.42
N TYR A 367 7.48 -20.71 -9.86
CA TYR A 367 8.90 -21.03 -9.64
C TYR A 367 9.52 -20.30 -8.44
N LYS A 368 8.68 -19.63 -7.62
CA LYS A 368 9.11 -18.87 -6.44
C LYS A 368 10.27 -17.93 -6.74
N THR A 369 10.16 -17.23 -7.87
CA THR A 369 11.13 -16.24 -8.35
C THR A 369 10.43 -14.90 -8.59
N SER A 370 11.15 -13.89 -9.09
CA SER A 370 10.54 -12.61 -9.40
C SER A 370 10.35 -12.41 -10.90
N VAL A 371 9.32 -11.66 -11.28
CA VAL A 371 9.10 -11.23 -12.67
C VAL A 371 10.35 -10.52 -13.22
N ALA A 372 10.98 -9.67 -12.40
CA ALA A 372 12.23 -8.99 -12.75
C ALA A 372 13.38 -9.98 -13.03
N ALA A 373 13.51 -11.06 -12.25
CA ALA A 373 14.52 -12.08 -12.47
C ALA A 373 14.29 -12.86 -13.77
N ILE A 374 13.05 -13.24 -14.07
CA ILE A 374 12.69 -13.91 -15.34
C ILE A 374 12.96 -12.98 -16.53
N ARG A 375 12.57 -11.71 -16.43
CA ARG A 375 12.80 -10.72 -17.49
C ARG A 375 14.28 -10.52 -17.77
N SER A 376 15.08 -10.35 -16.71
CA SER A 376 16.53 -10.19 -16.82
C SER A 376 17.19 -11.42 -17.44
N ALA A 377 16.84 -12.63 -16.97
CA ALA A 377 17.39 -13.89 -17.46
C ALA A 377 17.06 -14.19 -18.93
N ASN A 378 15.99 -13.60 -19.47
CA ASN A 378 15.53 -13.81 -20.85
C ASN A 378 15.63 -12.55 -21.72
N ARG A 379 16.28 -11.48 -21.21
CA ARG A 379 16.42 -10.18 -21.89
C ARG A 379 15.09 -9.63 -22.44
N LEU A 380 14.00 -9.78 -21.66
CA LEU A 380 12.66 -9.36 -22.06
C LEU A 380 12.46 -7.85 -21.81
N SER A 381 12.39 -7.08 -22.89
CA SER A 381 12.30 -5.60 -22.87
C SER A 381 10.90 -5.06 -22.62
N ASN A 382 9.85 -5.65 -23.22
CA ASN A 382 8.41 -5.53 -22.89
C ASN A 382 7.60 -6.05 -24.09
N LYS A 383 6.81 -7.12 -23.92
CA LYS A 383 5.62 -7.51 -24.73
C LYS A 383 4.99 -8.78 -24.13
N ARG A 384 3.71 -9.03 -24.48
CA ARG A 384 2.89 -10.20 -24.13
C ARG A 384 3.69 -11.50 -24.35
N LEU A 385 3.68 -12.42 -23.37
CA LEU A 385 4.29 -13.74 -23.56
C LEU A 385 3.52 -14.52 -24.64
N MET A 386 4.23 -15.15 -25.57
CA MET A 386 3.62 -15.99 -26.59
C MET A 386 3.51 -17.43 -26.08
N ALA A 387 2.35 -18.06 -26.29
CA ALA A 387 2.18 -19.48 -26.02
C ALA A 387 3.20 -20.28 -26.86
N GLY A 388 3.93 -21.17 -26.21
CA GLY A 388 5.02 -21.95 -26.81
C GLY A 388 6.42 -21.36 -26.64
N GLN A 389 6.56 -20.10 -26.21
CA GLN A 389 7.84 -19.46 -25.92
C GLN A 389 8.60 -20.20 -24.81
N ARG A 390 9.92 -20.37 -24.96
CA ARG A 390 10.78 -20.95 -23.92
C ARG A 390 11.46 -19.85 -23.11
N LEU A 391 11.32 -19.92 -21.78
CA LEU A 391 11.92 -19.00 -20.83
C LEU A 391 12.90 -19.76 -19.91
N ASN A 392 14.07 -19.18 -19.68
CA ASN A 392 14.97 -19.54 -18.60
C ASN A 392 14.47 -18.91 -17.29
N VAL A 393 13.97 -19.73 -16.38
CA VAL A 393 13.43 -19.26 -15.10
C VAL A 393 14.47 -19.50 -14.01
N PRO A 394 15.06 -18.44 -13.41
CA PRO A 394 16.04 -18.61 -12.34
C PRO A 394 15.34 -19.08 -11.07
N VAL A 395 15.68 -20.27 -10.59
CA VAL A 395 15.21 -20.78 -9.28
C VAL A 395 16.34 -20.70 -8.27
N ARG A 396 16.02 -20.36 -7.02
CA ARG A 396 17.01 -20.40 -5.94
C ARG A 396 17.45 -21.86 -5.73
N SER A 397 18.72 -22.16 -5.95
CA SER A 397 19.32 -23.35 -5.38
C SER A 397 19.44 -23.11 -3.87
N ALA A 398 18.62 -23.79 -3.08
CA ALA A 398 19.03 -24.11 -1.72
C ALA A 398 20.28 -24.98 -1.86
N LYS A 399 21.40 -24.58 -1.26
CA LYS A 399 22.62 -25.39 -1.25
C LYS A 399 22.27 -26.80 -0.76
N ALA A 400 22.90 -27.78 -1.41
CA ALA A 400 23.00 -29.15 -0.97
C ALA A 400 23.43 -29.24 0.50
N SER A 401 22.46 -29.34 1.40
CA SER A 401 22.51 -30.29 2.50
C SER A 401 21.71 -31.48 2.01
N GLY A 402 22.40 -32.53 1.56
CA GLY A 402 21.74 -33.82 1.37
C GLY A 402 21.04 -34.19 2.68
N PRO A 403 19.77 -34.61 2.67
CA PRO A 403 19.20 -35.22 3.85
C PRO A 403 19.84 -36.60 3.96
N ALA A 404 20.79 -36.72 4.87
CA ALA A 404 20.92 -37.94 5.64
C ALA A 404 19.53 -38.30 6.17
N GLU A 405 19.18 -39.57 6.04
CA GLU A 405 17.94 -40.17 6.51
C GLU A 405 17.56 -39.66 7.91
N LYS A 406 16.49 -38.88 7.95
CA LYS A 406 15.55 -38.90 9.08
C LYS A 406 14.16 -38.95 8.50
N ALA A 407 13.65 -40.18 8.41
CA ALA A 407 12.26 -40.46 8.18
C ALA A 407 11.41 -39.69 9.20
N ASN A 408 10.53 -38.80 8.74
CA ASN A 408 9.31 -38.44 9.45
C ASN A 408 8.24 -37.91 8.48
N LYS A 409 7.30 -38.83 8.20
CA LYS A 409 5.92 -38.71 7.73
C LYS A 409 5.36 -37.29 7.52
N SER A 410 5.17 -36.88 6.26
CA SER A 410 4.09 -35.96 5.88
C SER A 410 3.42 -36.43 4.59
N GLY A 411 2.10 -36.65 4.64
CA GLY A 411 1.29 -37.13 3.52
C GLY A 411 1.33 -36.19 2.31
N ARG A 412 1.12 -36.78 1.13
CA ARG A 412 1.16 -36.08 -0.17
C ARG A 412 -0.04 -35.13 -0.25
N ALA A 413 0.20 -33.82 -0.31
CA ALA A 413 -0.86 -32.83 -0.52
C ALA A 413 -1.19 -32.70 -2.02
N MET A 414 -2.45 -32.87 -2.38
CA MET A 414 -2.98 -32.74 -3.75
C MET A 414 -3.95 -31.56 -3.83
N ASN A 415 -3.92 -30.80 -4.93
CA ASN A 415 -4.82 -29.65 -5.12
C ASN A 415 -6.01 -30.03 -6.03
N HIS A 416 -7.24 -29.78 -5.59
CA HIS A 416 -8.46 -29.97 -6.36
C HIS A 416 -9.13 -28.62 -6.65
N ARG A 417 -9.48 -28.37 -7.90
CA ARG A 417 -10.23 -27.17 -8.28
C ARG A 417 -11.73 -27.49 -8.28
N VAL A 418 -12.48 -26.82 -7.41
CA VAL A 418 -13.92 -26.98 -7.19
C VAL A 418 -14.67 -26.78 -8.50
N GLN A 419 -15.42 -27.80 -8.92
CA GLN A 419 -16.28 -27.79 -10.10
C GLN A 419 -17.74 -27.60 -9.70
N LYS A 420 -18.62 -27.34 -10.68
CA LYS A 420 -20.05 -27.18 -10.45
C LYS A 420 -20.64 -28.49 -9.91
N GLY A 421 -21.11 -28.46 -8.66
CA GLY A 421 -21.66 -29.63 -7.94
C GLY A 421 -20.75 -30.20 -6.86
N ASP A 422 -19.51 -29.72 -6.73
CA ASP A 422 -18.61 -30.14 -5.65
C ASP A 422 -19.03 -29.54 -4.29
N THR A 423 -19.10 -30.40 -3.27
CA THR A 423 -19.24 -30.03 -1.86
C THR A 423 -18.09 -30.61 -1.05
N LEU A 424 -17.78 -30.03 0.12
CA LEU A 424 -16.73 -30.58 0.98
C LEU A 424 -16.94 -32.07 1.31
N SER A 425 -18.20 -32.49 1.51
CA SER A 425 -18.56 -33.89 1.75
C SER A 425 -18.30 -34.77 0.53
N SER A 426 -18.65 -34.32 -0.68
CA SER A 426 -18.37 -35.08 -1.91
C SER A 426 -16.87 -35.23 -2.17
N LEU A 427 -16.08 -34.19 -1.85
CA LEU A 427 -14.63 -34.22 -1.98
C LEU A 427 -13.99 -35.08 -0.89
N SER A 428 -14.54 -35.06 0.33
CA SER A 428 -14.11 -35.90 1.44
C SER A 428 -14.23 -37.39 1.10
N VAL A 429 -15.37 -37.80 0.55
CA VAL A 429 -15.59 -39.18 0.08
C VAL A 429 -14.70 -39.51 -1.11
N LYS A 430 -14.62 -38.61 -2.10
CA LYS A 430 -13.85 -38.83 -3.33
C LYS A 430 -12.36 -39.01 -3.09
N TYR A 431 -11.80 -38.31 -2.09
CA TYR A 431 -10.37 -38.30 -1.82
C TYR A 431 -9.98 -38.98 -0.50
N GLY A 432 -10.95 -39.54 0.23
CA GLY A 432 -10.72 -40.25 1.49
C GLY A 432 -10.24 -39.36 2.65
N VAL A 433 -10.44 -38.03 2.57
CA VAL A 433 -9.95 -37.06 3.56
C VAL A 433 -11.13 -36.52 4.38
N PRO A 434 -11.14 -36.57 5.71
CA PRO A 434 -12.25 -36.04 6.50
C PRO A 434 -12.55 -34.57 6.22
N VAL A 435 -13.82 -34.18 6.12
CA VAL A 435 -14.25 -32.79 5.86
C VAL A 435 -13.59 -31.78 6.81
N ALA A 436 -13.47 -32.12 8.09
CA ALA A 436 -12.83 -31.26 9.09
C ALA A 436 -11.36 -30.97 8.77
N GLU A 437 -10.66 -31.94 8.17
CA GLU A 437 -9.26 -31.80 7.79
C GLU A 437 -9.11 -30.98 6.50
N ILE A 438 -10.00 -31.19 5.52
CA ILE A 438 -10.08 -30.32 4.33
C ILE A 438 -10.34 -28.88 4.75
N ARG A 439 -11.26 -28.67 5.68
CA ARG A 439 -11.62 -27.34 6.18
C ARG A 439 -10.46 -26.66 6.87
N LYS A 440 -9.74 -27.40 7.71
CA LYS A 440 -8.58 -26.92 8.47
C LYS A 440 -7.39 -26.58 7.57
N ILE A 441 -7.07 -27.44 6.59
CA ILE A 441 -5.94 -27.21 5.68
C ILE A 441 -6.17 -26.00 4.76
N ASN A 442 -7.44 -25.70 4.46
CA ASN A 442 -7.82 -24.61 3.57
C ASN A 442 -8.36 -23.36 4.29
N ASP A 443 -8.22 -23.30 5.63
CA ASP A 443 -8.70 -22.21 6.50
C ASP A 443 -10.15 -21.77 6.22
N LEU A 444 -11.02 -22.72 5.90
CA LEU A 444 -12.41 -22.46 5.55
C LEU A 444 -13.26 -22.26 6.83
N LYS A 445 -14.01 -21.16 6.89
CA LYS A 445 -14.86 -20.83 8.05
C LYS A 445 -16.21 -21.56 8.04
N ASN A 446 -16.63 -22.04 6.88
CA ASN A 446 -17.86 -22.81 6.67
C ASN A 446 -17.68 -23.78 5.50
N ASP A 447 -18.71 -24.57 5.20
CA ASP A 447 -18.62 -25.64 4.20
C ASP A 447 -18.97 -25.16 2.76
N THR A 448 -19.04 -23.84 2.55
CA THR A 448 -19.39 -23.23 1.26
C THR A 448 -18.17 -23.20 0.35
N LEU A 449 -18.31 -23.76 -0.86
CA LEU A 449 -17.25 -23.78 -1.87
C LEU A 449 -17.64 -22.94 -3.09
N ASN A 450 -16.71 -22.12 -3.56
CA ASN A 450 -16.91 -21.33 -4.77
C ASN A 450 -16.39 -22.09 -5.99
N ILE A 451 -17.18 -22.16 -7.07
CA ILE A 451 -16.75 -22.82 -8.31
C ILE A 451 -15.47 -22.14 -8.82
N GLY A 452 -14.45 -22.95 -9.09
CA GLY A 452 -13.13 -22.50 -9.51
C GLY A 452 -12.13 -22.26 -8.36
N GLN A 453 -12.58 -22.30 -7.09
CA GLN A 453 -11.73 -22.29 -5.90
C GLN A 453 -10.81 -23.52 -5.89
N THR A 454 -9.56 -23.37 -5.45
CA THR A 454 -8.63 -24.51 -5.34
C THR A 454 -8.48 -24.91 -3.87
N LEU A 455 -8.73 -26.17 -3.56
CA LEU A 455 -8.59 -26.76 -2.23
C LEU A 455 -7.38 -27.69 -2.20
N GLN A 456 -6.61 -27.63 -1.12
CA GLN A 456 -5.56 -28.57 -0.78
C GLN A 456 -6.14 -29.76 0.01
N LEU A 457 -5.84 -30.97 -0.42
CA LEU A 457 -6.33 -32.22 0.17
C LEU A 457 -5.12 -33.08 0.53
N ALA A 458 -5.03 -33.56 1.77
CA ALA A 458 -3.93 -34.44 2.21
C ALA A 458 -4.34 -35.89 1.99
N THR A 459 -3.81 -36.56 0.96
CA THR A 459 -4.11 -37.98 0.73
C THR A 459 -3.15 -38.84 1.55
N GLY A 460 -3.68 -39.58 2.53
CA GLY A 460 -2.98 -40.65 3.24
C GLY A 460 -3.46 -42.02 2.74
N ASN A 461 -2.53 -42.96 2.56
CA ASN A 461 -2.76 -44.31 2.05
C ASN A 461 -3.88 -45.05 2.81
N GLU A 462 -4.68 -45.80 2.06
CA GLU A 462 -5.89 -46.56 2.49
C GLU A 462 -5.65 -47.66 3.56
N GLU A 463 -4.43 -47.86 4.04
CA GLU A 463 -4.10 -48.90 5.02
C GLU A 463 -4.10 -48.41 6.49
N GLU A 464 -4.04 -47.11 6.77
CA GLU A 464 -3.99 -46.59 8.16
C GLU A 464 -5.38 -46.32 8.77
N THR A 465 -6.43 -46.26 7.95
CA THR A 465 -7.80 -45.93 8.39
C THR A 465 -8.51 -47.14 9.03
N GLN A 466 -8.23 -48.37 8.57
CA GLN A 466 -8.81 -49.59 9.16
C GLN A 466 -8.14 -50.01 10.49
N ALA A 467 -6.93 -49.51 10.77
CA ALA A 467 -6.20 -49.81 12.00
C ALA A 467 -6.57 -48.91 13.20
N LYS A 468 -7.10 -47.71 12.95
CA LYS A 468 -7.52 -46.76 14.01
C LYS A 468 -8.95 -46.99 14.52
N GLU A 469 -9.84 -47.56 13.71
CA GLU A 469 -11.19 -47.94 14.15
C GLU A 469 -11.19 -49.17 15.07
N ARG A 470 -10.26 -50.11 14.87
CA ARG A 470 -10.14 -51.30 15.74
C ARG A 470 -9.58 -51.01 17.14
N LYS A 471 -8.81 -49.93 17.31
CA LYS A 471 -8.21 -49.56 18.62
C LYS A 471 -9.07 -48.65 19.50
N ARG A 472 -10.22 -48.15 19.01
CA ARG A 472 -11.14 -47.33 19.80
C ARG A 472 -12.28 -48.13 20.45
N ALA A 473 -12.36 -49.44 20.17
CA ALA A 473 -13.43 -50.32 20.63
C ALA A 473 -13.13 -51.08 21.94
N GLU A 474 -11.98 -50.88 22.60
CA GLU A 474 -11.62 -51.65 23.79
C GLU A 474 -11.18 -50.80 24.99
N ILE A 475 -11.91 -51.02 26.10
CA ILE A 475 -11.58 -50.88 27.54
C ILE A 475 -12.23 -49.72 28.34
N PRO A 476 -12.69 -49.99 29.59
CA PRO A 476 -13.92 -49.43 30.15
C PRO A 476 -13.75 -48.60 31.44
N GLY A 477 -14.81 -47.83 31.76
CA GLY A 477 -15.43 -47.78 33.10
C GLY A 477 -14.84 -46.90 34.20
N LYS A 478 -15.60 -45.87 34.62
CA LYS A 478 -16.16 -45.65 35.99
C LYS A 478 -16.72 -44.22 36.10
N LYS A 479 -18.04 -44.09 36.37
CA LYS A 479 -18.70 -43.75 37.66
C LYS A 479 -18.59 -42.24 37.99
N GLU A 480 -19.64 -41.47 38.27
CA GLU A 480 -20.86 -41.76 39.05
C GLU A 480 -21.96 -40.68 38.85
N LYS A 481 -23.24 -41.14 38.91
CA LYS A 481 -24.45 -40.59 39.59
C LYS A 481 -24.99 -39.17 39.26
N THR A 482 -26.29 -38.86 39.14
CA THR A 482 -27.64 -39.51 39.15
C THR A 482 -28.65 -38.37 38.82
N LYS A 483 -29.53 -38.43 37.78
CA LYS A 483 -30.98 -38.83 37.73
C LYS A 483 -31.97 -37.98 38.56
N PRO A 484 -33.31 -37.93 38.31
CA PRO A 484 -34.18 -38.75 37.42
C PRO A 484 -35.21 -37.95 36.55
N GLY A 485 -35.78 -38.48 35.46
CA GLY A 485 -37.00 -39.32 35.35
C GLY A 485 -37.66 -39.00 33.99
N THR A 486 -38.39 -39.86 33.25
CA THR A 486 -39.21 -41.03 33.59
C THR A 486 -39.44 -41.88 32.30
N ASN A 487 -39.53 -43.20 32.44
CA ASN A 487 -39.81 -44.26 31.44
C ASN A 487 -41.35 -44.51 31.31
N PRO A 488 -41.94 -45.25 30.32
CA PRO A 488 -41.53 -46.62 29.91
C PRO A 488 -41.71 -47.06 28.42
N VAL A 489 -41.08 -48.21 28.13
CA VAL A 489 -41.04 -49.09 26.92
C VAL A 489 -42.25 -50.06 27.01
N PRO A 490 -42.87 -50.72 25.97
CA PRO A 490 -42.19 -51.49 24.89
C PRO A 490 -42.90 -51.70 23.52
N GLY A 491 -42.16 -52.16 22.50
CA GLY A 491 -42.79 -52.90 21.39
C GLY A 491 -42.04 -52.93 20.05
N LYS A 492 -41.43 -54.09 19.76
CA LYS A 492 -41.12 -54.72 18.45
C LYS A 492 -40.46 -53.90 17.33
N VAL A 493 -39.23 -54.31 17.00
CA VAL A 493 -38.63 -54.18 15.65
C VAL A 493 -39.42 -55.09 14.69
N PRO A 494 -39.68 -54.63 13.45
CA PRO A 494 -39.11 -55.37 12.34
C PRO A 494 -38.43 -54.47 11.29
N GLU A 495 -37.45 -55.10 10.65
CA GLU A 495 -36.93 -54.84 9.30
C GLU A 495 -36.11 -53.58 8.99
N SER A 496 -34.80 -53.81 9.04
CA SER A 496 -33.79 -53.31 8.11
C SER A 496 -34.33 -53.11 6.69
N THR A 497 -34.59 -51.87 6.32
CA THR A 497 -34.49 -51.41 4.93
C THR A 497 -33.69 -50.12 4.92
N ALA A 498 -32.76 -49.98 3.96
CA ALA A 498 -31.91 -48.80 3.84
C ALA A 498 -32.76 -47.52 3.70
N PRO A 499 -32.32 -46.36 4.24
CA PRO A 499 -33.11 -45.13 4.23
C PRO A 499 -33.39 -44.68 2.79
N LYS A 500 -34.68 -44.46 2.50
CA LYS A 500 -35.13 -44.02 1.17
C LYS A 500 -34.71 -42.57 0.96
N GLN A 501 -34.19 -42.28 -0.23
CA GLN A 501 -33.72 -40.94 -0.59
C GLN A 501 -34.83 -40.16 -1.29
N TYR A 502 -35.12 -38.96 -0.81
CA TYR A 502 -36.05 -38.00 -1.39
C TYR A 502 -35.27 -36.79 -1.91
N LYS A 503 -35.52 -36.39 -3.15
CA LYS A 503 -34.86 -35.23 -3.76
C LYS A 503 -35.78 -34.02 -3.63
N VAL A 504 -35.34 -33.02 -2.87
CA VAL A 504 -36.06 -31.76 -2.60
C VAL A 504 -36.42 -31.07 -3.90
N GLU A 505 -37.68 -30.70 -4.07
CA GLU A 505 -38.16 -29.97 -5.24
C GLU A 505 -38.30 -28.47 -4.95
N LYS A 506 -38.51 -27.66 -6.00
CA LYS A 506 -38.64 -26.22 -5.88
C LYS A 506 -39.96 -25.86 -5.20
N GLY A 507 -39.88 -25.38 -3.95
CA GLY A 507 -41.05 -25.02 -3.12
C GLY A 507 -41.26 -25.94 -1.92
N ASP A 508 -40.42 -26.95 -1.75
CA ASP A 508 -40.48 -27.85 -0.61
C ASP A 508 -40.02 -27.19 0.70
N SER A 509 -40.59 -27.67 1.80
CA SER A 509 -40.13 -27.39 3.16
C SER A 509 -39.94 -28.69 3.93
N LEU A 510 -39.06 -28.69 4.92
CA LEU A 510 -38.81 -29.86 5.77
C LEU A 510 -40.09 -30.40 6.43
N ASN A 511 -41.00 -29.51 6.83
CA ASN A 511 -42.31 -29.89 7.38
C ASN A 511 -43.19 -30.60 6.36
N ARG A 512 -43.20 -30.11 5.12
CA ARG A 512 -44.00 -30.71 4.04
C ARG A 512 -43.47 -32.08 3.66
N ILE A 513 -42.15 -32.20 3.49
CA ILE A 513 -41.48 -33.48 3.17
C ILE A 513 -41.71 -34.50 4.29
N ALA A 514 -41.60 -34.09 5.56
CA ALA A 514 -41.84 -34.94 6.71
C ALA A 514 -43.27 -35.51 6.70
N ARG A 515 -44.28 -34.64 6.46
CA ARG A 515 -45.68 -35.04 6.41
C ARG A 515 -46.01 -35.93 5.21
N GLU A 516 -45.52 -35.62 4.02
CA GLU A 516 -45.78 -36.40 2.80
C GLU A 516 -45.13 -37.80 2.85
N ASN A 517 -44.06 -37.96 3.63
CA ASN A 517 -43.40 -39.24 3.85
C ASN A 517 -43.77 -39.90 5.19
N ASN A 518 -44.81 -39.39 5.88
CA ASN A 518 -45.31 -39.92 7.16
C ASN A 518 -44.25 -40.11 8.26
N ILE A 519 -43.29 -39.19 8.34
CA ILE A 519 -42.23 -39.19 9.37
C ILE A 519 -42.32 -37.94 10.23
N PRO A 520 -42.15 -38.04 11.57
CA PRO A 520 -42.08 -36.85 12.42
C PRO A 520 -40.91 -35.95 12.01
N LEU A 521 -41.13 -34.63 11.95
CA LEU A 521 -40.10 -33.66 11.55
C LEU A 521 -38.80 -33.84 12.34
N GLU A 522 -38.90 -34.03 13.65
CA GLU A 522 -37.72 -34.20 14.51
C GLU A 522 -36.90 -35.44 14.13
N ARG A 523 -37.58 -36.51 13.68
CA ARG A 523 -36.93 -37.72 13.18
C ARG A 523 -36.30 -37.50 11.81
N LEU A 524 -36.97 -36.78 10.91
CA LEU A 524 -36.40 -36.38 9.62
C LEU A 524 -35.11 -35.56 9.82
N LEU A 525 -35.16 -34.58 10.71
CA LEU A 525 -34.02 -33.73 11.05
C LEU A 525 -32.87 -34.56 11.64
N LYS A 526 -33.15 -35.45 12.59
CA LYS A 526 -32.14 -36.29 13.21
C LYS A 526 -31.51 -37.28 12.23
N LEU A 527 -32.32 -37.89 11.36
CA LEU A 527 -31.86 -38.84 10.33
C LEU A 527 -30.87 -38.17 9.36
N ASN A 528 -31.10 -36.89 9.06
CA ASN A 528 -30.27 -36.11 8.15
C ASN A 528 -29.25 -35.21 8.86
N ARG A 529 -29.18 -35.31 10.20
CA ARG A 529 -28.32 -34.49 11.08
C ARG A 529 -28.50 -32.99 10.87
N MET A 530 -29.74 -32.56 10.65
CA MET A 530 -30.13 -31.18 10.37
C MET A 530 -30.74 -30.47 11.57
N GLY A 531 -30.57 -29.15 11.64
CA GLY A 531 -31.22 -28.28 12.62
C GLY A 531 -32.61 -27.80 12.19
N GLN A 532 -33.45 -27.38 13.15
CA GLN A 532 -34.86 -27.01 12.88
C GLN A 532 -35.03 -25.72 12.03
N LYS A 533 -33.98 -24.88 11.95
CA LYS A 533 -33.94 -23.65 11.14
C LYS A 533 -33.09 -23.81 9.87
N GLU A 534 -32.70 -25.04 9.53
CA GLU A 534 -31.84 -25.30 8.39
C GLU A 534 -32.62 -25.17 7.08
N ILE A 535 -32.01 -24.51 6.10
CA ILE A 535 -32.65 -24.21 4.82
C ILE A 535 -32.33 -25.34 3.85
N ILE A 536 -33.37 -25.95 3.27
CA ILE A 536 -33.23 -26.96 2.21
C ILE A 536 -33.24 -26.30 0.83
N HIS A 537 -32.50 -26.88 -0.11
CA HIS A 537 -32.39 -26.36 -1.46
C HIS A 537 -32.90 -27.35 -2.51
N PRO A 538 -33.55 -26.89 -3.59
CA PRO A 538 -34.02 -27.78 -4.65
C PRO A 538 -32.87 -28.59 -5.25
N GLY A 539 -33.07 -29.90 -5.35
CA GLY A 539 -32.11 -30.89 -5.78
C GLY A 539 -31.32 -31.56 -4.65
N GLN A 540 -31.41 -31.06 -3.41
CA GLN A 540 -30.82 -31.69 -2.24
C GLN A 540 -31.47 -33.06 -1.97
N VAL A 541 -30.67 -34.06 -1.61
CA VAL A 541 -31.19 -35.39 -1.27
C VAL A 541 -31.28 -35.52 0.24
N ILE A 542 -32.47 -35.89 0.72
CA ILE A 542 -32.81 -36.04 2.13
C ILE A 542 -33.29 -37.47 2.35
N LEU A 543 -32.82 -38.11 3.40
CA LEU A 543 -33.26 -39.43 3.83
C LEU A 543 -34.64 -39.32 4.49
N VAL A 544 -35.61 -40.07 3.97
CA VAL A 544 -36.98 -40.11 4.46
C VAL A 544 -37.31 -41.58 4.77
N GLN A 545 -37.46 -41.95 6.05
CA GLN A 545 -37.86 -43.30 6.45
C GLN A 545 -38.47 -43.34 7.86
#